data_AF-A0A8T5J9Q7-F1
#
_entry.id   AF-A0A8T5J9Q7-F1
#
_cell.length_a   1.000
_cell.length_b   1.000
_cell.length_c   1.000
_cell.angle_alpha   90.00
_cell.angle_beta   90.00
_cell.angle_gamma   90.00
#
_symmetry.space_group_name_H-M   'P 1'
#
loop_
_entity.id
_entity.type
_entity.pdbx_description
1 polymer ?
#
loop_
_entity_poly.entity_id
_entity_poly.type
_entity_poly.pdbx_seq_one_letter_code
_entity_poly.pdbx_strand_id
1 'polypeptide(L)'
;FEAIGVDVSNIQFVDLVSSGILGGTDVDRPNITFIDSPIMLESVLLRTLYILRTSNTERNFVLIDSVNALAIYNEERMLAEYLHTFINTFRQREVLSVILNVPDQVPPMVLSNLDLYCTDLIDRGQVVIH
;
A
#
# COMPACT_ATOMS: atom_id res chain seq x y z
N PHE A 1 6.15 -8.70 13.23
CA PHE A 1 5.24 -9.85 13.08
C PHE A 1 5.82 -11.12 13.71
N GLU A 2 6.99 -11.59 13.28
CA GLU A 2 7.58 -12.82 13.85
C GLU A 2 7.87 -12.75 15.36
N ALA A 3 8.32 -11.59 15.87
CA ALA A 3 8.60 -11.40 17.30
C ALA A 3 7.37 -11.57 18.21
N ILE A 4 6.16 -11.52 17.64
CA ILE A 4 4.89 -11.76 18.35
C ILE A 4 4.22 -13.08 17.92
N GLY A 5 4.96 -13.95 17.22
CA GLY A 5 4.50 -15.29 16.82
C GLY A 5 3.56 -15.33 15.61
N VAL A 6 3.47 -14.25 14.81
CA VAL A 6 2.67 -14.25 13.58
C VAL A 6 3.47 -14.92 12.45
N ASP A 7 2.89 -15.95 11.84
CA ASP A 7 3.43 -16.58 10.64
C ASP A 7 3.32 -15.63 9.44
N VAL A 8 4.47 -15.33 8.82
CA VAL A 8 4.60 -14.42 7.68
C VAL A 8 4.90 -15.15 6.37
N SER A 9 4.88 -16.48 6.36
CA SER A 9 5.20 -17.30 5.18
C SER A 9 4.34 -16.97 3.95
N ASN A 10 3.09 -16.57 4.20
CA ASN A 10 2.11 -16.19 3.17
C ASN A 10 1.97 -14.67 3.00
N ILE A 11 2.86 -13.87 3.60
CA ILE A 11 2.85 -12.40 3.51
C ILE A 11 4.03 -11.95 2.67
N GLN A 12 3.73 -11.20 1.61
CA GLN A 12 4.73 -10.57 0.74
C GLN A 12 4.75 -9.08 1.03
N PHE A 13 5.92 -8.54 1.35
CA PHE A 13 6.13 -7.13 1.63
C PHE A 13 6.73 -6.44 0.41
N VAL A 14 6.17 -5.30 0.02
CA VAL A 14 6.75 -4.40 -0.98
C VAL A 14 7.24 -3.17 -0.23
N ASP A 15 8.55 -3.08 -0.02
CA ASP A 15 9.18 -1.98 0.71
C ASP A 15 9.58 -0.88 -0.26
N LEU A 16 9.06 0.33 -0.02
CA LEU A 16 9.27 1.51 -0.86
C LEU A 16 10.26 2.50 -0.26
N VAL A 17 10.66 2.35 1.01
CA VAL A 17 11.32 3.40 1.79
C VAL A 17 12.71 2.97 2.25
N SER A 18 12.86 1.73 2.73
CA SER A 18 14.11 1.29 3.37
C SER A 18 15.30 1.27 2.40
N SER A 19 15.06 0.93 1.15
CA SER A 19 16.05 0.97 0.06
C SER A 19 16.59 2.37 -0.19
N GLY A 20 15.70 3.35 -0.36
CA GLY A 20 16.05 4.71 -0.76
C GLY A 20 16.58 5.60 0.37
N ILE A 21 16.16 5.36 1.62
CA ILE A 21 16.46 6.25 2.76
C ILE A 21 17.47 5.64 3.75
N LEU A 22 17.35 4.34 4.01
CA LEU A 22 18.17 3.68 5.04
C LEU A 22 19.41 2.99 4.45
N GLY A 23 19.51 2.89 3.12
CA GLY A 23 20.66 2.29 2.42
C GLY A 23 20.86 0.79 2.74
N GLY A 24 19.89 0.17 3.40
CA GLY A 24 19.93 -1.22 3.85
C GLY A 24 18.88 -2.04 3.14
N THR A 25 19.29 -2.76 2.11
CA THR A 25 18.50 -3.82 1.46
C THR A 25 19.02 -5.22 1.78
N ASP A 26 20.07 -5.30 2.60
CA ASP A 26 20.75 -6.56 2.94
C ASP A 26 19.98 -7.29 4.04
N VAL A 27 18.81 -7.81 3.64
CA VAL A 27 17.93 -8.59 4.48
C VAL A 27 17.73 -9.94 3.80
N ASP A 28 18.18 -11.02 4.45
CA ASP A 28 18.00 -12.39 3.95
C ASP A 28 16.56 -12.88 4.18
N ARG A 29 15.60 -12.19 3.56
CA ARG A 29 14.17 -12.44 3.68
C ARG A 29 13.53 -12.50 2.29
N PRO A 30 13.18 -13.70 1.79
CA PRO A 30 12.69 -13.88 0.43
C PRO A 30 11.30 -13.28 0.19
N ASN A 31 10.58 -12.93 1.26
CA ASN A 31 9.23 -12.36 1.20
C ASN A 31 9.22 -10.81 1.26
N ILE A 32 10.37 -10.16 1.08
CA ILE A 32 10.48 -8.71 0.99
C ILE A 32 11.01 -8.36 -0.40
N THR A 33 10.26 -7.53 -1.12
CA THR A 33 10.72 -6.94 -2.38
C THR A 33 10.92 -5.45 -2.20
N PHE A 34 12.11 -4.96 -2.56
CA PHE A 34 12.43 -3.55 -2.53
C PHE A 34 12.11 -2.87 -3.86
N ILE A 35 11.62 -1.64 -3.77
CA ILE A 35 11.51 -0.70 -4.88
C ILE A 35 12.44 0.48 -4.57
N ASP A 36 13.15 0.99 -5.58
CA ASP A 36 14.23 1.95 -5.36
C ASP A 36 13.76 3.27 -4.76
N SER A 37 12.52 3.68 -5.03
CA SER A 37 11.97 4.93 -4.54
C SER A 37 10.45 4.91 -4.42
N PRO A 38 9.87 5.58 -3.39
CA PRO A 38 8.43 5.68 -3.21
C PRO A 38 7.73 6.55 -4.26
N ILE A 39 8.48 7.26 -5.11
CA ILE A 39 7.92 8.03 -6.24
C ILE A 39 7.66 7.16 -7.47
N MET A 40 8.19 5.94 -7.51
CA MET A 40 8.08 5.04 -8.65
C MET A 40 6.76 4.25 -8.63
N LEU A 41 5.65 4.98 -8.57
CA LEU A 41 4.30 4.43 -8.38
C LEU A 41 3.92 3.33 -9.38
N GLU A 42 4.32 3.47 -10.65
CA GLU A 42 4.10 2.43 -11.66
C GLU A 42 4.84 1.13 -11.34
N SER A 43 6.08 1.23 -10.83
CA SER A 43 6.86 0.07 -10.40
C SER A 43 6.21 -0.60 -9.19
N VAL A 44 5.60 0.16 -8.28
CA VAL A 44 4.81 -0.38 -7.17
C VAL A 44 3.63 -1.22 -7.68
N LEU A 45 2.86 -0.68 -8.62
CA LEU A 45 1.73 -1.39 -9.22
C LEU A 45 2.19 -2.68 -9.92
N LEU A 46 3.18 -2.59 -10.80
CA LEU A 46 3.68 -3.74 -11.56
C LEU A 46 4.26 -4.82 -10.64
N ARG A 47 4.99 -4.42 -9.59
CA ARG A 47 5.54 -5.36 -8.62
C ARG A 47 4.45 -6.08 -7.85
N THR A 48 3.43 -5.36 -7.39
CA THR A 48 2.28 -5.92 -6.69
C THR A 48 1.54 -6.94 -7.58
N LEU A 49 1.32 -6.59 -8.85
CA LEU A 49 0.68 -7.49 -9.82
C LEU A 49 1.53 -8.73 -10.12
N TYR A 50 2.85 -8.57 -10.20
CA TYR A 50 3.77 -9.69 -10.39
C TYR A 50 3.68 -10.67 -9.22
N ILE A 51 3.76 -10.17 -7.99
CA ILE A 51 3.69 -10.97 -6.77
C ILE A 51 2.37 -11.74 -6.71
N LEU A 52 1.24 -11.08 -6.96
CA LEU A 52 -0.07 -11.74 -6.98
C LEU A 52 -0.18 -12.84 -8.03
N ARG A 53 0.45 -12.65 -9.20
CA ARG A 53 0.45 -13.65 -10.27
C ARG A 53 1.34 -14.85 -9.94
N THR A 54 2.44 -14.64 -9.22
CA THR A 54 3.39 -15.71 -8.86
C THR A 54 3.08 -16.37 -7.52
N SER A 55 2.15 -15.80 -6.73
CA SER A 55 1.73 -16.41 -5.48
C SER A 55 0.84 -17.62 -5.73
N ASN A 56 1.14 -18.73 -5.07
CA ASN A 56 0.33 -19.96 -5.12
C ASN A 56 -0.81 -19.96 -4.09
N THR A 57 -0.98 -18.87 -3.34
CA THR A 57 -2.03 -18.73 -2.33
C THR A 57 -3.34 -18.31 -2.97
N GLU A 58 -4.43 -18.96 -2.57
CA GLU A 58 -5.78 -18.58 -2.97
C GLU A 58 -6.28 -17.38 -2.14
N ARG A 59 -7.16 -16.57 -2.73
CA ARG A 59 -7.83 -15.42 -2.06
C ARG A 59 -6.86 -14.39 -1.47
N ASN A 60 -5.93 -13.93 -2.30
CA ASN A 60 -5.01 -12.86 -1.93
C ASN A 60 -5.75 -11.53 -1.75
N PHE A 61 -5.23 -10.70 -0.86
CA PHE A 61 -5.60 -9.30 -0.71
C PHE A 61 -4.34 -8.44 -0.77
N VAL A 62 -4.52 -7.15 -1.06
CA VAL A 62 -3.44 -6.17 -1.03
C VAL A 62 -3.74 -5.12 0.02
N LEU A 63 -2.71 -4.74 0.79
CA LEU A 63 -2.79 -3.69 1.79
C LEU A 63 -1.82 -2.56 1.41
N ILE A 64 -2.33 -1.33 1.29
CA ILE A 64 -1.52 -0.12 1.25
C ILE A 64 -1.42 0.43 2.67
N ASP A 65 -0.22 0.36 3.25
CA ASP A 65 0.12 0.94 4.54
C ASP A 65 1.30 1.91 4.36
N SER A 66 1.06 3.21 4.21
CA SER A 66 -0.22 3.93 4.15
C SER A 66 -0.19 4.98 3.05
N VAL A 67 -1.36 5.53 2.70
CA VAL A 67 -1.45 6.66 1.75
C VAL A 67 -0.69 7.87 2.27
N ASN A 68 -0.66 8.08 3.58
CA ASN A 68 0.08 9.17 4.22
C ASN A 68 1.57 9.08 3.91
N ALA A 69 2.15 7.89 4.03
CA ALA A 69 3.55 7.66 3.72
C ALA A 69 3.85 7.95 2.24
N LEU A 70 2.97 7.54 1.33
CA LEU A 70 3.11 7.85 -0.10
C LEU A 70 3.00 9.35 -0.39
N ALA A 71 2.10 10.06 0.31
CA ALA A 71 1.88 11.50 0.14
C ALA A 71 3.09 12.37 0.55
N ILE A 72 4.00 11.85 1.39
CA ILE A 72 5.25 12.56 1.75
C ILE A 72 6.17 12.74 0.53
N TYR A 73 6.15 11.79 -0.40
CA TYR A 73 7.10 11.73 -1.52
C TYR A 73 6.48 12.09 -2.88
N ASN A 74 5.16 12.07 -2.99
CA ASN A 74 4.45 12.18 -4.25
C ASN A 74 3.57 13.43 -4.30
N GLU A 75 3.52 14.09 -5.45
CA GLU A 75 2.56 15.17 -5.67
C GLU A 75 1.12 14.64 -5.63
N GLU A 76 0.21 15.47 -5.13
CA GLU A 76 -1.18 15.09 -4.86
C GLU A 76 -1.89 14.51 -6.09
N ARG A 77 -1.65 15.10 -7.27
CA ARG A 77 -2.27 14.66 -8.51
C ARG A 77 -1.76 13.28 -8.96
N MET A 78 -0.45 13.07 -8.91
CA MET A 78 0.16 11.79 -9.27
C MET A 78 -0.32 10.68 -8.32
N LEU A 79 -0.38 10.97 -7.02
CA LEU A 79 -0.88 10.02 -6.04
C LEU A 79 -2.37 9.68 -6.26
N ALA A 80 -3.20 10.68 -6.56
CA ALA A 80 -4.61 10.48 -6.87
C ALA A 80 -4.82 9.60 -8.12
N GLU A 81 -4.10 9.87 -9.20
CA GLU A 81 -4.16 9.09 -10.45
C GLU A 81 -3.66 7.64 -10.23
N TYR A 82 -2.61 7.47 -9.44
CA TYR A 82 -2.10 6.16 -9.05
C TYR A 82 -3.14 5.37 -8.24
N LEU A 83 -3.71 5.96 -7.18
CA LEU A 83 -4.69 5.26 -6.33
C LEU A 83 -5.94 4.89 -7.12
N HIS A 84 -6.40 5.77 -8.02
CA HIS A 84 -7.49 5.44 -8.94
C HIS A 84 -7.16 4.22 -9.81
N THR A 85 -5.98 4.21 -10.43
CA THR A 85 -5.52 3.12 -11.29
C THR A 85 -5.36 1.83 -10.49
N PHE A 86 -4.78 1.92 -9.29
CA PHE A 86 -4.56 0.81 -8.38
C PHE A 86 -5.90 0.16 -8.00
N ILE A 87 -6.84 0.92 -7.43
CA ILE A 87 -8.14 0.42 -6.99
C ILE A 87 -8.89 -0.23 -8.15
N ASN A 88 -8.92 0.42 -9.31
CA ASN A 88 -9.60 -0.12 -10.48
C ASN A 88 -8.97 -1.42 -10.99
N THR A 89 -7.64 -1.50 -11.01
CA THR A 89 -6.92 -2.69 -11.47
C THR A 89 -7.20 -3.89 -10.57
N PHE A 90 -7.19 -3.72 -9.25
CA PHE A 90 -7.46 -4.82 -8.32
C PHE A 90 -8.94 -5.20 -8.27
N ARG A 91 -9.85 -4.22 -8.37
CA ARG A 91 -11.28 -4.47 -8.51
C ARG A 91 -11.61 -5.31 -9.74
N GLN A 92 -11.01 -5.01 -10.90
CA GLN A 92 -11.20 -5.81 -12.12
C GLN A 92 -10.69 -7.25 -12.00
N ARG A 93 -9.77 -7.51 -11.07
CA ARG A 93 -9.20 -8.84 -10.80
C ARG A 93 -9.87 -9.54 -9.62
N GLU A 94 -10.92 -8.95 -9.05
CA GLU A 94 -11.63 -9.45 -7.87
C GLU A 94 -10.69 -9.67 -6.66
N VAL A 95 -9.65 -8.82 -6.55
CA VAL A 95 -8.71 -8.82 -5.43
C VAL A 95 -9.13 -7.77 -4.43
N LEU A 96 -9.32 -8.17 -3.17
CA LEU A 96 -9.61 -7.23 -2.08
C LEU A 96 -8.41 -6.31 -1.87
N SER A 97 -8.65 -5.00 -1.89
CA SER A 97 -7.65 -3.98 -1.58
C SER A 97 -8.07 -3.22 -0.34
N VAL A 98 -7.18 -3.15 0.64
CA VAL A 98 -7.33 -2.36 1.86
C VAL A 98 -6.37 -1.17 1.78
N ILE A 99 -6.88 0.02 2.02
CA ILE A 99 -6.10 1.25 1.96
C ILE A 99 -6.17 1.92 3.32
N LEU A 100 -5.03 2.14 3.93
CA LEU A 100 -4.94 2.84 5.21
C LEU A 100 -4.57 4.30 4.98
N ASN A 101 -5.32 5.18 5.63
CA ASN A 101 -5.04 6.61 5.65
C ASN A 101 -5.40 7.23 7.01
N VAL A 102 -4.70 8.32 7.33
CA VAL A 102 -5.03 9.24 8.42
C VAL A 102 -5.60 10.52 7.77
N PRO A 103 -6.88 10.86 8.01
CA PRO A 103 -7.57 11.94 7.30
C PRO A 103 -6.82 13.29 7.33
N ASP A 104 -6.26 13.66 8.49
CA ASP A 104 -5.58 14.95 8.69
C ASP A 104 -4.18 15.03 8.05
N GLN A 105 -3.69 13.93 7.48
CA GLN A 105 -2.34 13.81 6.93
C GLN A 105 -2.36 13.37 5.44
N VAL A 106 -3.52 13.41 4.79
CA VAL A 106 -3.66 13.16 3.35
C VAL A 106 -4.18 14.42 2.66
N PRO A 107 -3.65 14.78 1.48
CA PRO A 107 -4.19 15.88 0.70
C PRO A 107 -5.72 15.78 0.48
N PRO A 108 -6.49 16.87 0.65
CA PRO A 108 -7.95 16.82 0.55
C PRO A 108 -8.46 16.26 -0.77
N MET A 109 -7.76 16.54 -1.88
CA MET A 109 -8.08 16.00 -3.20
C MET A 109 -7.92 14.47 -3.25
N VAL A 110 -6.87 13.93 -2.65
CA VAL A 110 -6.62 12.48 -2.60
C VAL A 110 -7.67 11.81 -1.72
N LEU A 111 -8.00 12.41 -0.56
CA LEU A 111 -9.03 11.91 0.34
C LEU A 111 -10.41 11.87 -0.33
N SER A 112 -10.83 12.97 -0.95
CA SER A 112 -12.12 13.05 -1.66
C SER A 112 -12.24 12.01 -2.78
N ASN A 113 -11.13 11.72 -3.44
CA ASN A 113 -11.06 10.70 -4.49
C ASN A 113 -11.17 9.28 -3.92
N LEU A 114 -10.54 9.01 -2.77
CA LEU A 114 -10.67 7.72 -2.09
C LEU A 114 -12.11 7.43 -1.69
N ASP A 115 -12.85 8.44 -1.19
CA ASP A 115 -14.27 8.32 -0.84
C ASP A 115 -15.14 7.93 -2.05
N LEU A 116 -14.75 8.34 -3.27
CA LEU A 116 -15.44 7.99 -4.51
C LEU A 116 -15.06 6.61 -5.05
N TYR A 117 -13.82 6.16 -4.82
CA TYR A 117 -13.29 4.93 -5.42
C TYR A 117 -13.47 3.70 -4.52
N CYS A 118 -13.44 3.90 -3.21
CA CYS A 118 -13.60 2.82 -2.24
C CYS A 118 -15.06 2.39 -2.16
N THR A 119 -15.28 1.08 -2.01
CA THR A 119 -16.65 0.52 -1.88
C THR A 119 -17.16 0.63 -0.45
N ASP A 120 -16.27 0.45 0.51
CA ASP A 120 -16.55 0.57 1.94
C ASP A 120 -15.52 1.48 2.59
N LEU A 121 -15.98 2.28 3.55
CA LEU A 121 -15.14 3.14 4.37
C LEU A 121 -15.35 2.78 5.84
N ILE A 122 -14.26 2.48 6.53
CA ILE A 122 -14.26 2.22 7.97
C ILE A 122 -13.52 3.37 8.64
N ASP A 123 -14.25 4.19 9.38
CA ASP A 123 -13.68 5.21 10.24
C ASP A 123 -13.59 4.68 11.69
N ARG A 124 -12.43 4.85 12.31
CA ARG A 124 -12.20 4.50 13.72
C ARG A 124 -12.81 5.55 14.67
N GLY A 125 -13.18 6.73 14.16
CA GLY A 125 -13.58 7.88 14.95
C GLY A 125 -12.40 8.52 15.70
N GLN A 126 -12.59 9.74 16.21
CA GLN A 126 -11.62 10.37 17.09
C GLN A 126 -11.75 9.80 18.51
N VAL A 127 -10.65 9.28 19.06
CA VAL A 127 -10.53 9.10 20.51
C VAL A 127 -10.30 10.50 21.09
N VAL A 128 -11.37 11.15 21.55
CA VAL A 128 -11.26 12.37 22.35
C VAL A 128 -10.70 11.96 23.70
N ILE A 129 -9.39 12.13 23.88
CA ILE A 129 -8.78 12.08 25.21
C ILE A 129 -9.07 13.44 25.84
N HIS A 130 -10.07 13.47 26.73
CA HIS A 130 -10.35 14.62 27.59
C HIS A 130 -9.30 14.79 28.68
#